data_AF-A0A9P7F5X6-F1
#
_entry.id   AF-A0A9P7F5X6-F1
#
_cell.length_a   1.000
_cell.length_b   1.000
_cell.length_c   1.000
_cell.angle_alpha   90.00
_cell.angle_beta   90.00
_cell.angle_gamma   90.00
#
_symmetry.space_group_name_H-M   'P 1'
#
loop_
_entity.id
_entity.type
_entity.pdbx_description
1 polymer ?
#
loop_
_entity_poly.entity_id
_entity_poly.type
_entity_poly.pdbx_seq_one_letter_code
_entity_poly.pdbx_strand_id
1 'polypeptide(L)'
;VIWDTALGSLALCVKFHRDFLCPLSPVYAYEFLDLARHSMSYQDLEVSQRDILAAFDFCIGSITPQGLMDELWLALPTLRKATEPVKDGWKSVQVEIWDRLFDALIEPDVLQFPISLLTASAVIDGLIIAIARYYK
;
A
#
# COMPACT_ATOMS: atom_id res chain seq x y z
N VAL A 1 9.83 4.41 20.82
CA VAL A 1 8.50 3.75 20.68
C VAL A 1 7.82 4.10 19.36
N ILE A 2 7.22 5.28 19.13
CA ILE A 2 6.49 5.56 17.87
C ILE A 2 7.37 5.37 16.62
N TRP A 3 8.60 5.89 16.66
CA TRP A 3 9.56 5.72 15.56
C TRP A 3 9.98 4.27 15.37
N ASP A 4 10.15 3.53 16.46
CA ASP A 4 10.53 2.13 16.48
C ASP A 4 9.43 1.29 15.85
N THR A 5 8.17 1.56 16.20
CA THR A 5 7.00 0.93 15.58
C THR A 5 6.90 1.30 14.10
N ALA A 6 7.13 2.56 13.73
CA ALA A 6 7.09 2.98 12.32
C ALA A 6 8.17 2.27 11.47
N LEU A 7 9.41 2.19 11.98
CA LEU A 7 10.51 1.48 11.33
C LEU A 7 10.29 -0.03 11.29
N GLY A 8 9.79 -0.61 12.38
CA GLY A 8 9.43 -2.02 12.44
C GLY A 8 8.33 -2.37 11.42
N SER A 9 7.28 -1.55 11.32
CA SER A 9 6.21 -1.70 10.32
C SER A 9 6.75 -1.58 8.91
N LEU A 10 7.65 -0.61 8.65
CA LEU A 10 8.29 -0.46 7.34
C LEU A 10 9.14 -1.69 6.98
N ALA A 11 9.97 -2.18 7.90
CA ALA A 11 10.80 -3.36 7.70
C ALA A 11 9.96 -4.61 7.42
N LEU A 12 8.84 -4.80 8.16
CA LEU A 12 7.89 -5.89 7.91
C LEU A 12 7.22 -5.75 6.54
N CYS A 13 6.74 -4.56 6.17
CA CYS A 13 6.14 -4.33 4.85
C CYS A 13 7.12 -4.62 3.70
N VAL A 14 8.38 -4.24 3.85
CA VAL A 14 9.43 -4.55 2.87
C VAL A 14 9.66 -6.06 2.80
N LYS A 15 9.89 -6.76 3.92
CA LYS A 15 10.05 -8.23 3.94
C LYS A 15 8.83 -8.96 3.38
N PHE A 16 7.62 -8.44 3.58
CA PHE A 16 6.40 -9.11 3.12
C PHE A 16 6.10 -8.88 1.63
N HIS A 17 6.33 -7.66 1.10
CA HIS A 17 5.94 -7.30 -0.26
C HIS A 17 7.11 -7.12 -1.24
N ARG A 18 8.32 -6.90 -0.75
CA ARG A 18 9.52 -6.57 -1.52
C ARG A 18 10.77 -7.09 -0.81
N ASP A 19 10.95 -8.42 -0.79
CA ASP A 19 12.20 -9.02 -0.27
C ASP A 19 13.45 -8.43 -0.95
N PHE A 20 13.30 -7.90 -2.18
CA PHE A 20 14.35 -7.24 -2.90
C PHE A 20 13.87 -5.97 -3.61
N LEU A 21 14.69 -4.92 -3.59
CA LEU A 21 14.56 -3.79 -4.51
C LEU A 21 15.04 -4.23 -5.90
N CYS A 22 14.48 -3.67 -6.98
CA CYS A 22 15.02 -3.89 -8.32
C CYS A 22 16.45 -3.33 -8.37
N PRO A 23 17.49 -4.08 -8.80
CA PRO A 23 17.51 -5.41 -9.40
C PRO A 23 17.98 -6.52 -8.44
N LEU A 24 17.09 -7.01 -7.58
CA LEU A 24 17.36 -8.04 -6.57
C LEU A 24 18.34 -7.61 -5.44
N SER A 25 18.38 -6.33 -5.09
CA SER A 25 19.16 -5.87 -3.93
C SER A 25 18.37 -6.14 -2.65
N PRO A 26 18.86 -7.00 -1.74
CA PRO A 26 18.21 -7.16 -0.43
C PRO A 26 18.29 -5.83 0.32
N VAL A 27 17.22 -5.49 1.04
CA VAL A 27 17.24 -4.34 1.96
C VAL A 27 17.79 -4.81 3.29
N TYR A 28 18.96 -4.32 3.66
CA TYR A 28 19.66 -4.75 4.85
C TYR A 28 19.13 -4.02 6.09
N ALA A 29 19.27 -4.67 7.26
CA ALA A 29 18.86 -4.09 8.53
C ALA A 29 19.50 -2.72 8.80
N TYR A 30 20.76 -2.52 8.42
CA TYR A 30 21.46 -1.24 8.64
C TYR A 30 20.80 -0.08 7.88
N GLU A 31 20.18 -0.32 6.73
CA GLU A 31 19.52 0.72 5.95
C GLU A 31 18.28 1.26 6.70
N PHE A 32 17.58 0.40 7.44
CA PHE A 32 16.51 0.84 8.34
C PHE A 32 17.05 1.59 9.56
N LEU A 33 18.19 1.14 10.10
CA LEU A 33 18.82 1.81 11.24
C LEU A 33 19.33 3.22 10.86
N ASP A 34 19.82 3.40 9.63
CA ASP A 34 20.25 4.70 9.10
C ASP A 34 19.07 5.69 8.93
N LEU A 35 17.85 5.17 8.74
CA LEU A 35 16.63 5.97 8.70
C LEU A 35 16.13 6.39 10.10
N ALA A 36 16.66 5.78 11.17
CA ALA A 36 16.20 6.05 12.52
C ALA A 36 16.59 7.46 12.97
N ARG A 37 15.61 8.22 13.45
CA ARG A 37 15.83 9.58 13.99
C ARG A 37 16.50 9.60 15.37
N HIS A 38 16.75 8.42 15.95
CA HIS A 38 17.38 8.25 17.25
C HIS A 38 18.26 6.99 17.21
N SER A 39 19.12 6.82 18.22
CA SER A 39 19.95 5.64 18.33
C SER A 39 19.07 4.41 18.53
N MET A 40 19.02 3.57 17.50
CA MET A 40 18.33 2.29 17.49
C MET A 40 19.37 1.21 17.22
N SER A 41 19.42 0.18 18.05
CA SER A 41 20.26 -0.98 17.78
C SER A 41 19.54 -1.95 16.85
N TYR A 42 20.32 -2.86 16.23
CA TYR A 42 19.75 -3.99 15.49
C TYR A 42 18.76 -4.79 16.35
N GLN A 43 19.07 -4.99 17.63
CA GLN A 43 18.21 -5.72 18.55
C GLN A 43 16.88 -5.00 18.79
N ASP A 44 16.89 -3.67 18.89
CA ASP A 44 15.67 -2.87 19.08
C ASP A 44 14.75 -2.96 17.86
N LEU A 45 15.34 -2.98 16.65
CA LEU A 45 14.59 -3.16 15.41
C LEU A 45 13.94 -4.55 15.33
N GLU A 46 14.64 -5.62 15.71
CA GLU A 46 14.10 -6.98 15.75
C GLU A 46 13.02 -7.15 16.83
N VAL A 47 13.21 -6.51 18.00
CA VAL A 47 12.18 -6.47 19.06
C VAL A 47 10.92 -5.77 18.55
N SER A 48 11.06 -4.60 17.92
CA SER A 48 9.92 -3.86 17.37
C SER A 48 9.12 -4.68 16.35
N GLN A 49 9.80 -5.34 15.41
CA GLN A 49 9.14 -6.21 14.42
C GLN A 49 8.39 -7.36 15.08
N ARG A 50 9.00 -8.01 16.08
CA ARG A 50 8.35 -9.11 16.82
C ARG A 50 7.13 -8.62 17.60
N ASP A 51 7.23 -7.47 18.25
CA ASP A 51 6.14 -6.89 19.04
C ASP A 51 4.96 -6.51 18.15
N ILE A 52 5.22 -5.96 16.96
CA ILE A 52 4.19 -5.70 15.95
C ILE A 52 3.52 -7.00 15.50
N LEU A 53 4.31 -8.00 15.10
CA LEU A 53 3.78 -9.31 14.69
C LEU A 53 2.90 -9.93 15.78
N ALA A 54 3.37 -9.91 17.03
CA ALA A 54 2.62 -10.43 18.17
C ALA A 54 1.33 -9.65 18.41
N ALA A 55 1.34 -8.32 18.26
CA ALA A 55 0.14 -7.49 18.43
C ALA A 55 -0.95 -7.77 17.39
N PHE A 56 -0.58 -8.31 16.22
CA PHE A 56 -1.51 -8.70 15.15
C PHE A 56 -1.73 -10.23 15.07
N ASP A 57 -1.40 -10.99 16.13
CA ASP A 57 -1.49 -12.46 16.14
C ASP A 57 -0.77 -13.12 14.94
N PHE A 58 0.32 -12.50 14.47
CA PHE A 58 1.07 -12.88 13.28
C PHE A 58 0.25 -12.88 11.97
N CYS A 59 -0.93 -12.25 11.99
CA CYS A 59 -1.84 -12.11 10.84
C CYS A 59 -1.73 -10.72 10.20
N ILE A 60 -0.65 -10.48 9.46
CA ILE A 60 -0.44 -9.24 8.70
C ILE A 60 -0.67 -9.50 7.20
N GLY A 61 -1.20 -8.51 6.47
CA GLY A 61 -1.25 -8.53 5.00
C GLY A 61 -2.46 -9.24 4.39
N SER A 62 -3.47 -9.59 5.19
CA SER A 62 -4.66 -10.32 4.72
C SER A 62 -5.62 -9.49 3.87
N ILE A 63 -5.66 -8.16 4.04
CA ILE A 63 -6.55 -7.27 3.28
C ILE A 63 -5.75 -6.06 2.79
N THR A 64 -5.47 -6.01 1.49
CA THR A 64 -4.73 -4.92 0.84
C THR A 64 -5.56 -4.30 -0.29
N PRO A 65 -5.38 -2.99 -0.57
CA PRO A 65 -6.04 -2.36 -1.72
C PRO A 65 -5.74 -3.09 -3.05
N GLN A 66 -4.51 -3.56 -3.24
CA GLN A 66 -4.13 -4.27 -4.47
C GLN A 66 -4.94 -5.57 -4.63
N GLY A 67 -5.03 -6.39 -3.58
CA GLY A 67 -5.80 -7.65 -3.65
C GLY A 67 -7.27 -7.41 -3.98
N LEU A 68 -7.87 -6.39 -3.39
CA LEU A 68 -9.25 -6.00 -3.68
C LEU A 68 -9.42 -5.49 -5.12
N MET A 69 -8.47 -4.67 -5.62
CA MET A 69 -8.48 -4.21 -7.01
C MET A 69 -8.37 -5.39 -7.99
N ASP A 70 -7.53 -6.38 -7.69
CA ASP A 70 -7.36 -7.57 -8.53
C ASP A 70 -8.63 -8.41 -8.57
N GLU A 71 -9.29 -8.60 -7.41
CA GLU A 71 -10.59 -9.27 -7.33
C GLU A 71 -11.68 -8.52 -8.12
N LEU A 72 -11.78 -7.21 -7.96
CA LEU A 72 -12.73 -6.37 -8.72
C LEU A 72 -12.44 -6.42 -10.22
N TRP A 73 -11.16 -6.36 -10.61
CA TRP A 73 -10.74 -6.45 -11.99
C TRP A 73 -11.19 -7.77 -12.61
N LEU A 74 -11.06 -8.89 -11.90
CA LEU A 74 -11.50 -10.21 -12.36
C LEU A 74 -13.03 -10.32 -12.40
N ALA A 75 -13.71 -9.86 -11.35
CA ALA A 75 -15.16 -10.01 -11.17
C ALA A 75 -16.00 -9.10 -12.08
N LEU A 76 -15.48 -7.96 -12.54
CA LEU A 76 -16.26 -6.95 -13.26
C LEU A 76 -15.79 -6.78 -14.72
N PRO A 77 -16.42 -7.48 -15.69
CA PRO A 77 -16.16 -7.25 -17.11
C PRO A 77 -16.46 -5.82 -17.56
N THR A 78 -17.40 -5.14 -16.90
CA THR A 78 -17.77 -3.75 -17.18
C THR A 78 -16.65 -2.79 -16.83
N LEU A 79 -15.92 -3.03 -15.73
CA LEU A 79 -14.74 -2.24 -15.37
C LEU A 79 -13.68 -2.33 -16.46
N ARG A 80 -13.42 -3.55 -16.95
CA ARG A 80 -12.46 -3.77 -18.05
C ARG A 80 -12.84 -2.99 -19.30
N LYS A 81 -14.10 -3.12 -19.73
CA LYS A 81 -14.64 -2.36 -20.88
C LYS A 81 -14.54 -0.84 -20.70
N ALA A 82 -14.78 -0.33 -19.49
CA ALA A 82 -14.68 1.10 -19.22
C ALA A 82 -13.24 1.64 -19.34
N THR A 83 -12.24 0.77 -19.14
CA THR A 83 -10.82 1.13 -19.19
C THR A 83 -10.19 0.96 -20.58
N GLU A 84 -10.80 0.18 -21.48
CA GLU A 84 -10.34 -0.02 -22.86
C GLU A 84 -10.08 1.27 -23.66
N PRO A 85 -10.94 2.31 -23.61
CA PRO A 85 -10.70 3.54 -24.38
C PRO A 85 -9.59 4.42 -23.78
N VAL A 86 -9.26 4.26 -22.50
CA VAL A 86 -8.31 5.12 -21.79
C VAL A 86 -6.87 4.82 -22.24
N LYS A 87 -6.06 5.86 -22.46
CA LYS A 87 -4.63 5.72 -22.77
C LYS A 87 -3.92 5.00 -21.62
N ASP A 88 -3.12 3.97 -21.93
CA ASP A 88 -2.47 3.08 -20.97
C ASP A 88 -3.45 2.22 -20.12
N GLY A 89 -4.74 2.27 -20.45
CA GLY A 89 -5.81 1.41 -19.94
C GLY A 89 -5.89 1.38 -18.41
N TRP A 90 -6.03 0.16 -17.87
CA TRP A 90 -6.13 -0.07 -16.43
C TRP A 90 -4.94 0.50 -15.64
N LYS A 91 -3.73 0.52 -16.22
CA LYS A 91 -2.55 1.05 -15.52
C LYS A 91 -2.68 2.54 -15.22
N SER A 92 -3.23 3.32 -16.15
CA SER A 92 -3.47 4.74 -15.91
C SER A 92 -4.49 4.95 -14.78
N VAL A 93 -5.54 4.13 -14.76
CA VAL A 93 -6.55 4.17 -13.69
C VAL A 93 -5.93 3.78 -12.34
N GLN A 94 -5.09 2.74 -12.30
CA GLN A 94 -4.39 2.32 -11.08
C GLN A 94 -3.52 3.43 -10.49
N VAL A 95 -2.85 4.24 -11.32
CA VAL A 95 -2.09 5.40 -10.83
C VAL A 95 -3.00 6.37 -10.09
N GLU A 96 -4.14 6.75 -10.69
CA GLU A 96 -5.10 7.65 -10.03
C GLU A 96 -5.70 7.05 -8.75
N ILE A 97 -5.96 5.73 -8.74
CA ILE A 97 -6.46 5.02 -7.56
C ILE A 97 -5.44 5.10 -6.42
N TRP A 98 -4.17 4.80 -6.71
CA TRP A 98 -3.10 4.85 -5.71
C TRP A 98 -2.88 6.26 -5.18
N ASP A 99 -2.89 7.27 -6.06
CA ASP A 99 -2.78 8.66 -5.64
C ASP A 99 -3.89 9.03 -4.64
N ARG A 100 -5.14 8.64 -4.90
CA ARG A 100 -6.27 8.87 -3.97
C ARG A 100 -6.13 8.12 -2.65
N LEU A 101 -5.66 6.87 -2.68
CA LEU A 101 -5.41 6.10 -1.46
C LEU A 101 -4.28 6.72 -0.63
N PHE A 102 -3.22 7.22 -1.27
CA PHE A 102 -2.13 7.91 -0.56
C PHE A 102 -2.58 9.24 0.04
N ASP A 103 -3.40 10.01 -0.68
CA ASP A 103 -3.99 11.24 -0.15
C ASP A 103 -4.83 10.92 1.12
N ALA A 104 -5.67 9.88 1.05
CA ALA A 104 -6.51 9.48 2.17
C ALA A 104 -5.70 9.00 3.40
N LEU A 105 -4.53 8.38 3.22
CA LEU A 105 -3.69 7.90 4.33
C LEU A 105 -3.18 9.02 5.24
N ILE A 106 -3.16 10.27 4.78
CA ILE A 106 -2.70 11.43 5.56
C ILE A 106 -3.84 11.96 6.45
N GLU A 107 -5.10 11.63 6.13
CA GLU A 107 -6.26 12.12 6.87
C GLU A 107 -6.46 11.35 8.19
N PRO A 108 -6.76 12.04 9.30
CA PRO A 108 -6.82 11.44 10.63
C PRO A 108 -8.01 10.48 10.81
N ASP A 109 -9.05 10.61 9.98
CA ASP A 109 -10.26 9.80 10.01
C ASP A 109 -10.19 8.56 9.11
N VAL A 110 -9.10 8.36 8.35
CA VAL A 110 -8.95 7.20 7.45
C VAL A 110 -9.14 5.87 8.16
N LEU A 111 -8.73 5.78 9.43
CA LEU A 111 -8.85 4.58 10.26
C LEU A 111 -10.29 4.24 10.66
N GLN A 112 -11.24 5.17 10.47
CA GLN A 112 -12.66 4.93 10.74
C GLN A 112 -13.34 4.12 9.63
N PHE A 113 -12.71 4.02 8.46
CA PHE A 113 -13.28 3.37 7.29
C PHE A 113 -12.57 2.04 7.00
N PRO A 114 -13.32 0.99 6.64
CA PRO A 114 -12.71 -0.27 6.23
C PRO A 114 -11.96 -0.08 4.90
N ILE A 115 -10.82 -0.75 4.77
CA ILE A 115 -9.96 -0.66 3.57
C ILE A 115 -10.71 -1.03 2.28
N SER A 116 -11.72 -1.90 2.36
CA SER A 116 -12.57 -2.25 1.24
C SER A 116 -13.40 -1.08 0.72
N LEU A 117 -13.95 -0.27 1.62
CA LEU A 117 -14.71 0.92 1.25
C LEU A 117 -13.79 1.99 0.67
N LEU A 118 -12.62 2.22 1.29
CA LEU A 118 -11.61 3.17 0.80
C LEU A 118 -11.15 2.78 -0.61
N THR A 119 -10.86 1.50 -0.83
CA THR A 119 -10.42 0.98 -2.13
C THR A 119 -11.52 1.10 -3.18
N ALA A 120 -12.75 0.73 -2.86
CA ALA A 120 -13.87 0.84 -3.80
C ALA A 120 -14.15 2.31 -4.19
N SER A 121 -14.10 3.23 -3.23
CA SER A 121 -14.25 4.67 -3.49
C SER A 121 -13.14 5.17 -4.41
N ALA A 122 -11.89 4.82 -4.11
CA ALA A 122 -10.75 5.22 -4.93
C ALA A 122 -10.80 4.64 -6.35
N VAL A 123 -11.31 3.41 -6.54
CA VAL A 123 -11.56 2.81 -7.86
C VAL A 123 -12.55 3.62 -8.68
N ILE A 124 -13.66 4.04 -8.07
CA ILE A 124 -14.68 4.84 -8.76
C ILE A 124 -14.11 6.20 -9.15
N ASP A 125 -13.48 6.90 -8.22
CA ASP A 125 -12.91 8.24 -8.47
C ASP A 125 -11.78 8.20 -9.49
N GLY A 126 -10.87 7.23 -9.36
CA GLY A 126 -9.76 7.04 -10.29
C GLY A 126 -10.24 6.75 -11.71
N LEU A 127 -11.31 5.96 -11.86
CA LEU A 127 -11.93 5.69 -13.16
C LEU A 127 -12.55 6.95 -13.76
N ILE A 128 -13.30 7.72 -12.97
CA ILE A 128 -13.93 8.98 -13.42
C ILE A 128 -12.87 9.96 -13.91
N ILE A 129 -11.79 10.15 -13.14
CA ILE A 129 -10.71 11.08 -13.49
C ILE A 129 -9.99 10.64 -14.76
N ALA A 130 -9.65 9.35 -14.87
CA ALA A 130 -8.95 8.81 -16.03
C ALA A 130 -9.79 8.95 -17.32
N ILE A 131 -11.09 8.65 -17.24
CA ILE A 131 -12.03 8.84 -18.35
C ILE A 131 -12.18 10.33 -18.69
N ALA A 132 -12.32 11.20 -17.69
CA ALA A 132 -12.45 12.64 -17.92
C ALA A 132 -11.21 13.24 -18.59
N ARG A 133 -10.02 12.70 -18.31
CA ARG A 133 -8.77 13.10 -19.00
C ARG A 133 -8.69 12.56 -20.42
N TYR A 134 -9.29 11.41 -20.72
CA TYR A 134 -9.35 10.88 -22.08
C TYR A 134 -10.23 11.73 -23.01
N TYR A 135 -11.34 12.26 -22.50
CA TYR A 135 -12.29 13.07 -23.28
C TYR A 135 -11.94 14.56 -23.38
N LYS A 136 -10.87 15.01 -22.72
CA LYS A 136 -10.33 16.38 -22.83
C LYS A 136 -9.19 16.43 -23.83
#